data_AF-A0A819ALA2-F1
#
_entry.id   AF-A0A819ALA2-F1
#
_cell.length_a   1.000
_cell.length_b   1.000
_cell.length_c   1.000
_cell.angle_alpha   90.00
_cell.angle_beta   90.00
_cell.angle_gamma   90.00
#
_symmetry.space_group_name_H-M   'P 1'
#
loop_
_entity.id
_entity.type
_entity.pdbx_description
1 polymer ?
#
loop_
_entity_poly.entity_id
_entity_poly.type
_entity_poly.pdbx_seq_one_letter_code
_entity_poly.pdbx_strand_id
1 'polypeptide(L)'
;MTDLRTTNNDDANIIIILDTLLNDVRLCIEKCRTYNKIPGIGKLERKFRAEDRFLKRLRADTTDVNVNHLKSSNLTHLRAVLEQIEEIGPENVNGVLVPFKDNRSQLLICELVYNEGRAWMKVIARNAQALHLIWKGNGHYGQRSILISMRQYLDTARSNEIHYQTPDIVFYFVQGVTEPLANLLKKHGIIVKGSIVEVNEDVEKRLQIVDDVSSNDSDEESESETDDDDDDDNNNDDEVNNNNNDTELMLSHEPSKINLDVSTLICLVSELTHGGHIYRYPSKWLEVPAELERAERLAPKLENYMKGKELFICQTAFEEFNSIINTVGGPNEKKRAEELFKRLTIVPDCLSERSAVLQASVKIKPRTKIIFGTGDHLRAVTMTANRGFVRAAAQQGVPFAVYLHESRALTEQQLQCNPLPLFTQSEENV
;
A
#
# COMPACT_ATOMS: atom_id res chain seq x y z
N MET A 1 48.14 37.31 22.61
CA MET A 1 47.61 36.55 23.77
C MET A 1 46.09 36.59 23.68
N THR A 2 45.59 36.10 22.56
CA THR A 2 44.21 36.13 22.07
C THR A 2 44.10 34.85 21.24
N ASP A 3 42.95 34.17 21.31
CA ASP A 3 42.62 32.87 20.68
C ASP A 3 42.92 31.57 21.46
N LEU A 4 42.68 31.55 22.77
CA LEU A 4 42.52 30.30 23.54
C LEU A 4 41.16 30.16 24.24
N ARG A 5 40.25 31.13 24.05
CA ARG A 5 38.90 31.13 24.67
C ARG A 5 37.76 30.76 23.72
N THR A 6 37.98 30.82 22.41
CA THR A 6 36.99 30.46 21.38
C THR A 6 36.94 28.94 21.14
N THR A 7 38.09 28.27 21.05
CA THR A 7 38.17 26.81 20.80
C THR A 7 37.55 25.95 21.91
N ASN A 8 37.80 26.28 23.18
CA ASN A 8 37.24 25.54 24.32
C ASN A 8 35.70 25.59 24.41
N ASN A 9 35.08 26.65 23.86
CA ASN A 9 33.63 26.83 23.93
C ASN A 9 32.92 26.06 22.79
N ASP A 10 33.57 25.98 21.63
CA ASP A 10 33.08 25.21 20.47
C ASP A 10 33.21 23.70 20.70
N ASP A 11 34.31 23.24 21.31
CA ASP A 11 34.49 21.83 21.68
C ASP A 11 33.49 21.39 22.75
N ALA A 12 33.23 22.23 23.76
CA ALA A 12 32.20 21.96 24.77
C ALA A 12 30.80 21.87 24.16
N ASN A 13 30.49 22.72 23.17
CA ASN A 13 29.21 22.70 22.46
C ASN A 13 29.07 21.45 21.57
N ILE A 14 30.13 21.05 20.87
CA ILE A 14 30.18 19.81 20.07
C ILE A 14 29.91 18.59 20.94
N ILE A 15 30.54 18.51 22.13
CA ILE A 15 30.31 17.42 23.08
C ILE A 15 28.85 17.39 23.52
N ILE A 16 28.25 18.53 23.88
CA ILE A 16 26.83 18.60 24.27
C ILE A 16 25.93 18.09 23.14
N ILE A 17 26.17 18.51 21.89
CA ILE A 17 25.40 18.06 20.73
C ILE A 17 25.53 16.53 20.53
N LEU A 18 26.76 16.01 20.59
CA LEU A 18 27.02 14.57 20.47
C LEU A 18 26.33 13.77 21.57
N ASP A 19 26.30 14.28 22.80
CA ASP A 19 25.65 13.65 23.94
C ASP A 19 24.14 13.58 23.75
N THR A 20 23.52 14.66 23.28
CA THR A 20 22.10 14.70 22.92
C THR A 20 21.80 13.69 21.82
N LEU A 21 22.57 13.69 20.72
CA LEU A 21 22.36 12.75 19.61
C LEU A 21 22.53 11.29 20.06
N LEU A 22 23.51 10.99 20.92
CA LEU A 22 23.70 9.65 21.47
C LEU A 22 22.54 9.22 22.36
N ASN A 23 21.98 10.13 23.16
CA ASN A 23 20.80 9.85 23.95
C ASN A 23 19.58 9.58 23.06
N ASP A 24 19.38 10.38 22.02
CA ASP A 24 18.30 10.22 21.05
C ASP A 24 18.37 8.87 20.33
N VAL A 25 19.57 8.48 19.87
CA VAL A 25 19.77 7.17 19.23
C VAL A 25 19.43 6.03 20.19
N ARG A 26 19.84 6.12 21.46
CA ARG A 26 19.50 5.09 22.46
C ARG A 26 17.99 4.99 22.65
N LEU A 27 17.29 6.11 22.78
CA LEU A 27 15.83 6.12 22.90
C LEU A 27 15.16 5.50 21.66
N CYS A 28 15.64 5.82 20.46
CA CYS A 28 15.14 5.24 19.21
C CYS A 28 15.37 3.72 19.16
N ILE A 29 16.51 3.22 19.62
CA ILE A 29 16.79 1.78 19.70
C ILE A 29 15.81 1.08 20.66
N GLU A 30 15.53 1.68 21.82
CA GLU A 30 14.54 1.12 22.76
C GLU A 30 13.14 1.13 22.16
N LYS A 31 12.75 2.20 21.45
CA LYS A 31 11.47 2.24 20.71
C LYS A 31 11.39 1.16 19.63
N CYS A 32 12.45 0.90 18.86
CA CYS A 32 12.43 -0.21 17.89
C CYS A 32 12.09 -1.57 18.53
N ARG A 33 12.50 -1.80 19.79
CA ARG A 33 12.22 -3.05 20.51
C ARG A 33 10.75 -3.21 20.89
N THR A 34 10.03 -2.11 21.15
CA THR A 34 8.59 -2.16 21.45
C THR A 34 7.76 -2.50 20.20
N TYR A 35 8.29 -2.25 19.01
CA TYR A 35 7.66 -2.54 17.72
C TYR A 35 8.11 -3.85 17.07
N ASN A 36 8.56 -4.83 17.86
CA ASN A 36 9.16 -6.09 17.38
C ASN A 36 8.27 -6.93 16.44
N LYS A 37 6.94 -6.70 16.43
CA LYS A 37 5.99 -7.37 15.54
C LYS A 37 6.02 -6.83 14.11
N ILE A 38 6.53 -5.61 13.90
CA ILE A 38 6.55 -4.98 12.58
C ILE A 38 7.66 -5.61 11.73
N PRO A 39 7.35 -6.23 10.58
CA PRO A 39 8.36 -6.78 9.68
C PRO A 39 9.41 -5.73 9.28
N GLY A 40 10.69 -6.07 9.44
CA GLY A 40 11.79 -5.20 9.05
C GLY A 40 12.23 -4.17 10.09
N ILE A 41 11.56 -4.05 11.25
CA ILE A 41 11.98 -3.13 12.33
C ILE A 41 13.41 -3.40 12.82
N GLY A 42 13.84 -4.66 12.87
CA GLY A 42 15.21 -5.03 13.23
C GLY A 42 16.26 -4.57 12.20
N LYS A 43 15.87 -4.26 10.95
CA LYS A 43 16.76 -3.60 9.97
C LYS A 43 16.94 -2.13 10.34
N LEU A 44 15.87 -1.45 10.75
CA LEU A 44 15.91 -0.06 11.20
C LEU A 44 16.73 0.07 12.50
N GLU A 45 16.52 -0.81 13.47
CA GLU A 45 17.31 -0.87 14.71
C GLU A 45 18.81 -1.02 14.41
N ARG A 46 19.19 -1.88 13.45
CA ARG A 46 20.60 -2.03 13.04
C ARG A 46 21.18 -0.75 12.43
N LYS A 47 20.38 0.04 11.71
CA LYS A 47 20.81 1.37 11.21
C LYS A 47 21.04 2.34 12.35
N PHE A 48 20.14 2.41 13.35
CA PHE A 48 20.38 3.20 14.57
C PHE A 48 21.63 2.75 15.32
N ARG A 49 21.87 1.44 15.45
CA ARG A 49 23.10 0.92 16.08
C ARG A 49 24.37 1.28 15.31
N ALA A 50 24.29 1.41 13.99
CA ALA A 50 25.40 1.89 13.19
C ALA A 50 25.68 3.37 13.46
N GLU A 51 24.62 4.18 13.56
CA GLU A 51 24.72 5.59 13.93
C GLU A 51 25.27 5.78 15.36
N ASP A 52 24.81 4.99 16.33
CA ASP A 52 25.35 4.98 17.71
C ASP A 52 26.87 4.73 17.72
N ARG A 53 27.34 3.75 16.94
CA ARG A 53 28.78 3.47 16.83
C ARG A 53 29.55 4.62 16.18
N PHE A 54 28.97 5.25 15.17
CA PHE A 54 29.57 6.40 14.50
C PHE A 54 29.69 7.60 15.45
N LEU A 55 28.60 7.98 16.13
CA LEU A 55 28.58 9.08 17.08
C LEU A 55 29.51 8.83 18.29
N LYS A 56 29.59 7.58 18.79
CA LYS A 56 30.55 7.20 19.85
C LYS A 56 32.01 7.38 19.42
N ARG A 57 32.34 7.10 18.15
CA ARG A 57 33.69 7.32 17.62
C ARG A 57 34.00 8.82 17.55
N LEU A 58 33.08 9.63 17.03
CA LEU A 58 33.25 11.09 17.00
C LEU A 58 33.36 11.71 18.40
N ARG A 59 32.65 11.16 19.38
CA ARG A 59 32.76 11.60 20.78
C ARG A 59 34.10 11.23 21.42
N ALA A 60 34.74 10.15 20.98
CA ALA A 60 36.04 9.73 21.50
C ALA A 60 37.20 10.55 20.93
N ASP A 61 37.02 11.13 19.73
CA ASP A 61 38.00 12.00 19.07
C ASP A 61 37.29 13.14 18.33
N THR A 62 37.30 14.33 18.91
CA THR A 62 36.60 15.51 18.41
C THR A 62 37.47 16.42 17.53
N THR A 63 38.73 16.06 17.29
CA THR A 63 39.76 16.97 16.74
C THR A 63 39.46 17.53 15.34
N ASP A 64 38.58 16.89 14.56
CA ASP A 64 38.16 17.33 13.20
C ASP A 64 36.62 17.33 13.00
N VAL A 65 35.84 17.47 14.08
CA VAL A 65 34.36 17.39 13.98
C VAL A 65 33.76 18.69 13.47
N ASN A 66 33.36 18.69 12.19
CA ASN A 66 32.59 19.77 11.62
C ASN A 66 31.13 19.73 12.11
N VAL A 67 30.66 20.80 12.77
CA VAL A 67 29.28 20.94 13.25
C VAL A 67 28.25 20.76 12.13
N ASN A 68 28.58 21.14 10.89
CA ASN A 68 27.70 20.92 9.73
C ASN A 68 27.56 19.44 9.37
N HIS A 69 28.58 18.62 9.64
CA HIS A 69 28.51 17.17 9.44
C HIS A 69 27.62 16.50 10.51
N LEU A 70 27.56 17.06 11.72
CA LEU A 70 26.62 16.62 12.76
C LEU A 70 25.16 16.97 12.41
N LYS A 71 24.94 18.14 11.81
CA LYS A 71 23.61 18.54 11.29
C LYS A 71 23.12 17.67 10.13
N SER A 72 24.04 17.02 9.40
CA SER A 72 23.73 16.09 8.31
C SER A 72 23.74 14.61 8.75
N SER A 73 23.66 14.32 10.05
CA SER A 73 23.57 12.95 10.55
C SER A 73 22.38 12.21 9.93
N ASN A 74 22.55 10.90 9.69
CA ASN A 74 21.44 10.06 9.22
C ASN A 74 20.32 9.97 10.26
N LEU A 75 20.57 10.38 11.51
CA LEU A 75 19.61 10.33 12.60
C LEU A 75 18.30 11.06 12.29
N THR A 76 18.34 12.22 11.64
CA THR A 76 17.13 12.96 11.26
C THR A 76 16.21 12.12 10.38
N HIS A 77 16.78 11.40 9.41
CA HIS A 77 16.03 10.48 8.54
C HIS A 77 15.51 9.28 9.32
N LEU A 78 16.37 8.59 10.07
CA LEU A 78 15.98 7.39 10.80
C LEU A 78 14.91 7.68 11.87
N ARG A 79 15.03 8.81 12.58
CA ARG A 79 14.07 9.25 13.58
C ARG A 79 12.72 9.56 12.94
N ALA A 80 12.71 10.25 11.82
CA ALA A 80 11.48 10.52 11.08
C ALA A 80 10.76 9.24 10.63
N VAL A 81 11.48 8.17 10.27
CA VAL A 81 10.85 6.86 10.00
C VAL A 81 10.14 6.31 11.25
N LEU A 82 10.73 6.43 12.44
CA LEU A 82 10.07 6.02 13.69
C LEU A 82 8.89 6.90 14.06
N GLU A 83 9.02 8.21 13.92
CA GLU A 83 7.94 9.17 14.17
C GLU A 83 6.73 8.88 13.29
N GLN A 84 6.96 8.53 12.01
CA GLN A 84 5.88 8.14 11.10
C GLN A 84 5.24 6.80 11.46
N ILE A 85 5.97 5.85 12.05
CA ILE A 85 5.36 4.62 12.60
C ILE A 85 4.39 4.96 13.75
N GLU A 86 4.76 5.92 14.60
CA GLU A 86 3.91 6.40 15.70
C GLU A 86 2.68 7.14 15.18
N GLU A 87 2.84 8.02 14.18
CA GLU A 87 1.74 8.76 13.56
C GLU A 87 0.72 7.84 12.87
N ILE A 88 1.19 6.80 12.18
CA ILE A 88 0.33 5.85 11.45
C ILE A 88 -0.38 4.87 12.40
N GLY A 89 0.18 4.64 13.60
CA GLY A 89 -0.21 3.55 14.47
C GLY A 89 0.59 2.27 14.14
N PRO A 90 1.39 1.74 15.08
CA PRO A 90 2.24 0.57 14.85
C PRO A 90 1.51 -0.67 14.31
N GLU A 91 0.24 -0.84 14.67
CA GLU A 91 -0.64 -1.92 14.21
C GLU A 91 -1.04 -1.81 12.73
N ASN A 92 -0.98 -0.61 12.15
CA ASN A 92 -1.35 -0.34 10.77
C ASN A 92 -0.14 -0.40 9.81
N VAL A 93 1.08 -0.56 10.35
CA VAL A 93 2.32 -0.66 9.56
C VAL A 93 2.58 -2.11 9.17
N ASN A 94 2.53 -2.40 7.87
CA ASN A 94 2.78 -3.72 7.30
C ASN A 94 4.27 -4.06 7.21
N GLY A 95 5.15 -3.04 7.11
CA GLY A 95 6.58 -3.28 7.11
C GLY A 95 7.44 -2.03 7.02
N VAL A 96 8.70 -2.21 7.40
CA VAL A 96 9.75 -1.17 7.44
C VAL A 96 10.93 -1.63 6.58
N LEU A 97 11.48 -0.74 5.74
CA LEU A 97 12.59 -1.05 4.83
C LEU A 97 12.30 -2.30 3.98
N VAL A 98 11.15 -2.25 3.32
CA VAL A 98 10.58 -3.34 2.51
C VAL A 98 11.17 -3.30 1.11
N PRO A 99 11.80 -4.39 0.65
CA PRO A 99 12.34 -4.46 -0.70
C PRO A 99 11.23 -4.79 -1.71
N PHE A 100 11.15 -4.03 -2.79
CA PHE A 100 10.33 -4.28 -3.96
C PHE A 100 11.20 -4.33 -5.21
N LYS A 101 10.75 -5.08 -6.22
CA LYS A 101 11.39 -5.09 -7.54
C LYS A 101 10.38 -4.60 -8.57
N ASP A 102 10.82 -3.75 -9.48
CA ASP A 102 10.01 -3.41 -10.65
C ASP A 102 10.06 -4.53 -11.71
N ASN A 103 9.32 -4.34 -12.81
CA ASN A 103 9.33 -5.27 -13.95
C ASN A 103 10.71 -5.45 -14.60
N ARG A 104 11.65 -4.52 -14.38
CA ARG A 104 13.03 -4.57 -14.86
C ARG A 104 13.98 -5.18 -13.82
N SER A 105 13.44 -5.76 -12.74
CA SER A 105 14.19 -6.30 -11.60
C SER A 105 15.06 -5.28 -10.86
N GLN A 106 14.80 -3.98 -11.01
CA GLN A 106 15.46 -2.94 -10.23
C GLN A 106 14.92 -2.94 -8.80
N LEU A 107 15.83 -2.90 -7.83
CA LEU A 107 15.48 -2.93 -6.41
C LEU A 107 15.11 -1.52 -5.91
N LEU A 108 13.92 -1.41 -5.34
CA LEU A 108 13.48 -0.28 -4.52
C LEU A 108 13.39 -0.73 -3.06
N ILE A 109 13.89 0.08 -2.14
CA ILE A 109 13.64 -0.12 -0.71
C ILE A 109 12.64 0.94 -0.26
N CYS A 110 11.41 0.53 0.00
CA CYS A 110 10.37 1.37 0.57
C CYS A 110 10.58 1.49 2.07
N GLU A 111 10.53 2.70 2.61
CA GLU A 111 10.88 2.93 4.01
C GLU A 111 9.77 2.48 4.95
N LEU A 112 8.53 2.80 4.62
CA LEU A 112 7.35 2.29 5.31
C LEU A 112 6.31 1.80 4.30
N VAL A 113 5.66 0.71 4.64
CA VAL A 113 4.51 0.15 3.94
C VAL A 113 3.40 -0.01 4.96
N TYR A 114 2.22 0.55 4.68
CA TYR A 114 1.08 0.58 5.59
C TYR A 114 -0.24 0.52 4.80
N ASN A 115 -1.37 0.60 5.50
CA ASN A 115 -2.72 0.49 4.89
C ASN A 115 -2.86 -0.82 4.09
N GLU A 116 -2.52 -1.94 4.72
CA GLU A 116 -2.55 -3.28 4.11
C GLU A 116 -1.69 -3.42 2.85
N GLY A 117 -0.62 -2.64 2.75
CA GLY A 117 0.27 -2.62 1.59
C GLY A 117 -0.09 -1.62 0.50
N ARG A 118 -1.25 -0.95 0.62
CA ARG A 118 -1.72 0.03 -0.37
C ARG A 118 -1.08 1.41 -0.23
N ALA A 119 -0.29 1.67 0.81
CA ALA A 119 0.38 2.95 0.98
C ALA A 119 1.88 2.76 1.23
N TRP A 120 2.70 3.42 0.41
CA TRP A 120 4.15 3.31 0.40
C TRP A 120 4.76 4.67 0.67
N MET A 121 5.52 4.79 1.77
CA MET A 121 6.11 6.06 2.17
C MET A 121 7.62 6.11 1.93
N LYS A 122 8.05 7.23 1.35
CA LYS A 122 9.44 7.69 1.31
C LYS A 122 9.60 8.88 2.25
N VAL A 123 10.48 8.77 3.23
CA VAL A 123 10.91 9.87 4.09
C VAL A 123 12.09 10.60 3.44
N ILE A 124 12.02 11.93 3.42
CA ILE A 124 12.99 12.81 2.78
C ILE A 124 13.45 13.83 3.83
N ALA A 125 14.67 13.63 4.32
CA ALA A 125 15.25 14.49 5.35
C ALA A 125 16.06 15.68 4.80
N ARG A 126 16.10 15.86 3.47
CA ARG A 126 16.87 16.94 2.83
C ARG A 126 16.13 18.28 2.96
N ASN A 127 16.89 19.36 3.08
CA ASN A 127 16.34 20.72 3.15
C ASN A 127 15.58 21.10 1.87
N ALA A 128 14.43 21.76 2.02
CA ALA A 128 13.54 22.18 0.93
C ALA A 128 14.25 22.97 -0.19
N GLN A 129 15.06 23.97 0.19
CA GLN A 129 15.74 24.85 -0.76
C GLN A 129 16.83 24.09 -1.53
N ALA A 130 17.57 23.20 -0.85
CA ALA A 130 18.55 22.34 -1.49
C ALA A 130 17.90 21.36 -2.49
N LEU A 131 16.72 20.82 -2.15
CA LEU A 131 15.94 19.99 -3.07
C LEU A 131 15.49 20.79 -4.30
N HIS A 132 15.05 22.04 -4.11
CA HIS A 132 14.62 22.92 -5.19
C HIS A 132 15.75 23.24 -6.18
N LEU A 133 16.93 23.61 -5.68
CA LEU A 133 18.10 23.88 -6.51
C LEU A 133 18.48 22.68 -7.39
N ILE A 134 18.48 21.48 -6.83
CA ILE A 134 18.82 20.25 -7.55
C ILE A 134 17.74 19.91 -8.58
N TRP A 135 16.47 20.12 -8.23
CA TRP A 135 15.37 19.93 -9.17
C TRP A 135 15.52 20.86 -10.39
N LYS A 136 15.96 22.10 -10.19
CA LYS A 136 16.22 23.08 -11.24
C LYS A 136 17.56 22.89 -11.99
N GLY A 137 18.28 21.79 -11.76
CA GLY A 137 19.53 21.49 -12.47
C GLY A 137 20.80 22.03 -11.83
N ASN A 138 20.69 22.87 -10.79
CA ASN A 138 21.83 23.39 -10.02
C ASN A 138 22.28 22.42 -8.90
N GLY A 139 22.25 21.13 -9.19
CA GLY A 139 22.75 20.09 -8.29
C GLY A 139 24.25 19.86 -8.43
N HIS A 140 24.90 19.42 -7.36
CA HIS A 140 26.30 18.98 -7.45
C HIS A 140 26.38 17.61 -8.13
N TYR A 141 27.50 17.32 -8.79
CA TYR A 141 27.75 16.03 -9.42
C TYR A 141 27.47 14.86 -8.45
N GLY A 142 26.65 13.90 -8.89
CA GLY A 142 26.22 12.75 -8.08
C GLY A 142 24.94 12.96 -7.25
N GLN A 143 24.39 14.18 -7.15
CA GLN A 143 23.11 14.41 -6.48
C GLN A 143 21.94 14.04 -7.40
N ARG A 144 21.14 13.05 -6.98
CA ARG A 144 19.94 12.64 -7.73
C ARG A 144 18.78 13.59 -7.45
N SER A 145 18.08 13.97 -8.52
CA SER A 145 16.82 14.69 -8.45
C SER A 145 15.75 13.83 -7.78
N ILE A 146 14.87 14.50 -7.01
CA ILE A 146 13.73 13.84 -6.38
C ILE A 146 12.76 13.22 -7.41
N LEU A 147 12.72 13.77 -8.63
CA LEU A 147 11.91 13.24 -9.72
C LEU A 147 12.33 11.84 -10.16
N ILE A 148 13.61 11.49 -10.02
CA ILE A 148 14.10 10.13 -10.30
C ILE A 148 13.53 9.17 -9.28
N SER A 149 13.58 9.54 -7.99
CA SER A 149 12.98 8.74 -6.91
C SER A 149 11.47 8.61 -7.10
N MET A 150 10.78 9.70 -7.47
CA MET A 150 9.35 9.69 -7.77
C MET A 150 9.01 8.67 -8.87
N ARG A 151 9.67 8.75 -10.02
CA ARG A 151 9.47 7.81 -11.14
C ARG A 151 9.73 6.37 -10.70
N GLN A 152 10.82 6.13 -9.98
CA GLN A 152 11.15 4.79 -9.48
C GLN A 152 10.05 4.22 -8.56
N TYR A 153 9.51 5.02 -7.65
CA TYR A 153 8.40 4.60 -6.80
C TYR A 153 7.14 4.29 -7.61
N LEU A 154 6.75 5.17 -8.53
CA LEU A 154 5.57 4.98 -9.37
C LEU A 154 5.67 3.74 -10.26
N ASP A 155 6.81 3.53 -10.92
CA ASP A 155 7.03 2.36 -11.79
C ASP A 155 7.08 1.05 -10.98
N THR A 156 7.70 1.09 -9.79
CA THR A 156 7.73 -0.07 -8.90
C THR A 156 6.34 -0.39 -8.36
N ALA A 157 5.57 0.62 -7.95
CA ALA A 157 4.21 0.43 -7.42
C ALA A 157 3.27 -0.16 -8.47
N ARG A 158 3.32 0.32 -9.72
CA ARG A 158 2.55 -0.25 -10.85
C ARG A 158 2.88 -1.72 -11.12
N SER A 159 4.12 -2.13 -10.83
CA SER A 159 4.57 -3.52 -10.99
C SER A 159 4.22 -4.42 -9.79
N ASN A 160 3.75 -3.84 -8.68
CA ASN A 160 3.49 -4.53 -7.41
C ASN A 160 2.12 -4.15 -6.87
N GLU A 161 1.09 -4.36 -7.69
CA GLU A 161 -0.29 -4.05 -7.32
C GLU A 161 -0.78 -4.90 -6.13
N ILE A 162 -1.54 -4.26 -5.24
CA ILE A 162 -2.23 -4.93 -4.15
C ILE A 162 -3.70 -4.98 -4.52
N HIS A 163 -4.25 -6.19 -4.69
CA HIS A 163 -5.65 -6.37 -5.06
C HIS A 163 -6.08 -5.59 -6.31
N TYR A 164 -5.21 -5.59 -7.33
CA TYR A 164 -5.37 -4.85 -8.60
C TYR A 164 -5.40 -3.32 -8.46
N GLN A 165 -4.92 -2.80 -7.33
CA GLN A 165 -4.72 -1.39 -7.11
C GLN A 165 -3.22 -1.09 -7.00
N THR A 166 -2.78 -0.06 -7.69
CA THR A 166 -1.43 0.48 -7.52
C THR A 166 -1.35 1.17 -6.15
N PRO A 167 -0.36 0.85 -5.30
CA PRO A 167 -0.19 1.53 -4.02
C PRO A 167 -0.01 3.04 -4.15
N ASP A 168 -0.59 3.80 -3.23
CA ASP A 168 -0.36 5.23 -3.10
C ASP A 168 1.07 5.50 -2.67
N ILE A 169 1.69 6.49 -3.30
CA ILE A 169 3.03 6.91 -2.97
C ILE A 169 2.98 8.17 -2.13
N VAL A 170 3.54 8.09 -0.92
CA VAL A 170 3.58 9.20 0.04
C VAL A 170 5.02 9.66 0.22
N PHE A 171 5.29 10.92 -0.09
CA PHE A 171 6.59 11.55 0.15
C PHE A 171 6.48 12.45 1.38
N TYR A 172 7.13 12.04 2.47
CA TYR A 172 7.17 12.78 3.71
C TYR A 172 8.46 13.61 3.80
N PHE A 173 8.32 14.94 3.81
CA PHE A 173 9.42 15.89 3.85
C PHE A 173 9.66 16.42 5.26
N VAL A 174 10.70 15.91 5.92
CA VAL A 174 11.03 16.23 7.32
C VAL A 174 11.42 17.70 7.49
N GLN A 175 12.12 18.27 6.51
CA GLN A 175 12.57 19.67 6.49
C GLN A 175 11.78 20.52 5.47
N GLY A 176 10.55 20.09 5.19
CA GLY A 176 9.65 20.73 4.24
C GLY A 176 10.05 20.60 2.77
N VAL A 177 9.20 21.14 1.92
CA VAL A 177 9.33 21.13 0.46
C VAL A 177 8.84 22.47 -0.10
N THR A 178 9.53 23.00 -1.10
CA THR A 178 9.11 24.25 -1.73
C THR A 178 7.79 24.07 -2.47
N GLU A 179 6.90 25.04 -2.43
CA GLU A 179 5.57 24.97 -3.07
C GLU A 179 5.59 24.53 -4.55
N PRO A 180 6.46 25.07 -5.44
CA PRO A 180 6.48 24.63 -6.84
C PRO A 180 6.81 23.14 -7.00
N LEU A 181 7.73 22.64 -6.16
CA LEU A 181 8.12 21.23 -6.17
C LEU A 181 7.00 20.35 -5.59
N ALA A 182 6.34 20.79 -4.53
CA ALA A 182 5.21 20.08 -3.94
C ALA A 182 4.07 19.95 -4.96
N ASN A 183 3.73 21.04 -5.67
CA ASN A 183 2.69 21.06 -6.69
C ASN A 183 3.03 20.16 -7.87
N LEU A 184 4.30 20.13 -8.31
CA LEU A 184 4.76 19.21 -9.34
C LEU A 184 4.59 17.74 -8.91
N LEU A 185 4.98 17.39 -7.69
CA LEU A 185 4.84 16.03 -7.16
C LEU A 185 3.37 15.62 -7.06
N LYS A 186 2.50 16.51 -6.55
CA LYS A 186 1.04 16.28 -6.50
C LYS A 186 0.45 16.06 -7.89
N LYS A 187 0.87 16.84 -8.89
CA LYS A 187 0.44 16.67 -10.30
C LYS A 187 0.79 15.29 -10.85
N HIS A 188 1.85 14.64 -10.35
CA HIS A 188 2.24 13.28 -10.71
C HIS A 188 1.58 12.19 -9.84
N GLY A 189 0.62 12.54 -8.97
CA GLY A 189 -0.09 11.60 -8.12
C GLY A 189 0.65 11.21 -6.83
N ILE A 190 1.66 11.99 -6.42
CA ILE A 190 2.33 11.80 -5.13
C ILE A 190 1.58 12.52 -4.03
N ILE A 191 1.32 11.83 -2.93
CA ILE A 191 0.80 12.41 -1.71
C ILE A 191 1.98 13.06 -0.97
N VAL A 192 1.97 14.39 -0.88
CA VAL A 192 3.03 15.16 -0.23
C VAL A 192 2.65 15.43 1.22
N LYS A 193 3.47 14.96 2.17
CA LYS A 193 3.35 15.27 3.60
C LYS A 193 4.55 16.09 4.09
N GLY A 194 4.32 16.94 5.10
CA GLY A 194 5.32 17.85 5.67
C GLY A 194 5.06 19.31 5.30
N SER A 195 5.86 20.22 5.85
CA SER A 195 5.66 21.67 5.66
C SER A 195 5.92 22.09 4.22
N ILE A 196 4.97 22.78 3.60
CA ILE A 196 5.18 23.47 2.33
C ILE A 196 5.73 24.87 2.63
N VAL A 197 6.81 25.24 1.97
CA VAL A 197 7.51 26.52 2.18
C VAL A 197 7.67 27.27 0.86
N GLU A 198 7.80 28.59 0.92
CA GLU A 198 8.13 29.40 -0.25
C GLU A 198 9.59 29.19 -0.69
N VAL A 199 9.91 29.57 -1.93
CA VAL A 199 11.30 29.56 -2.42
C VAL A 199 12.03 30.77 -1.82
N ASN A 200 13.22 30.57 -1.27
CA ASN A 200 13.98 31.69 -0.72
C ASN A 200 14.44 32.63 -1.83
N GLU A 201 14.37 33.95 -1.61
CA GLU A 201 14.84 34.96 -2.59
C GLU A 201 16.28 34.72 -3.06
N ASP A 202 17.17 34.27 -2.16
CA ASP A 202 18.56 33.97 -2.51
C ASP A 202 18.69 32.77 -3.48
N VAL A 203 17.77 31.82 -3.40
CA VAL A 203 17.69 30.68 -4.31
C VAL A 203 17.16 31.13 -5.67
N GLU A 204 16.14 31.98 -5.70
CA GLU A 204 15.64 32.59 -6.94
C GLU A 204 16.72 33.40 -7.65
N LYS A 205 17.45 34.25 -6.93
CA LYS A 205 18.57 35.03 -7.49
C LYS A 205 19.66 34.11 -8.06
N ARG A 206 19.99 33.02 -7.37
CA ARG A 206 20.96 32.02 -7.88
C ARG A 206 20.49 31.30 -9.14
N LEU A 207 19.20 31.10 -9.32
CA LEU A 207 18.63 30.48 -10.51
C LEU A 207 18.66 31.45 -11.70
N GLN A 208 18.31 32.72 -11.47
CA GLN A 208 18.34 33.77 -12.50
C GLN A 208 19.74 34.01 -13.06
N ILE A 209 20.79 33.96 -12.22
CA ILE A 209 22.19 34.14 -12.67
C ILE A 209 22.64 33.03 -13.64
N VAL A 210 22.07 31.83 -13.56
CA VAL A 210 22.46 30.71 -14.44
C VAL A 210 21.75 30.81 -15.80
N ASP A 211 20.52 31.32 -15.83
CA ASP A 211 19.78 31.55 -17.09
C ASP A 211 20.41 32.68 -17.93
N ASP A 212 20.95 33.74 -17.28
CA ASP A 212 21.65 34.84 -17.96
C ASP A 212 23.03 34.46 -18.53
N VAL A 213 23.67 33.39 -18.04
CA VAL A 213 24.99 32.95 -18.53
C VAL A 213 24.87 31.91 -19.65
N SER A 214 23.74 31.20 -19.76
CA SER A 214 23.49 30.24 -20.84
C SER A 214 22.91 30.86 -22.12
N SER A 215 22.52 32.14 -22.08
CA SER A 215 21.96 32.87 -23.23
C SER A 215 23.00 33.65 -24.05
N ASN A 216 24.30 33.46 -23.79
CA ASN A 216 25.38 34.22 -24.43
C ASN A 216 26.33 33.42 -25.33
N ASP A 217 26.10 32.14 -25.58
CA ASP A 217 26.76 31.44 -26.70
C ASP A 217 25.94 31.69 -27.97
N SER A 218 26.30 32.79 -28.62
CA SER A 218 25.94 33.10 -29.99
C SER A 218 27.00 32.48 -30.90
N ASP A 219 26.80 31.22 -31.30
CA ASP A 219 27.48 30.66 -32.46
C ASP A 219 26.49 30.65 -33.63
N GLU A 220 26.49 31.76 -34.36
CA GLU A 220 26.09 31.78 -35.78
C GLU A 220 27.18 31.08 -36.59
N GLU A 221 26.92 29.87 -37.08
CA GLU A 221 27.44 29.46 -38.39
C GLU A 221 26.30 28.83 -39.19
N SER A 222 25.85 29.59 -40.18
CA SER A 222 25.00 29.16 -41.27
C SER A 222 25.79 28.29 -42.24
N GLU A 223 25.25 27.15 -42.67
CA GLU A 223 25.24 26.79 -44.08
C GLU A 223 24.11 25.79 -44.39
N SER A 224 23.51 26.02 -45.55
CA SER A 224 22.30 25.45 -46.12
C SER A 224 22.44 23.99 -46.54
N GLU A 225 21.35 23.22 -46.51
CA GLU A 225 20.70 22.63 -47.70
C GLU A 225 19.44 21.86 -47.31
N THR A 226 18.55 21.73 -48.30
CA THR A 226 17.13 21.35 -48.25
C THR A 226 16.92 19.84 -48.05
N ASP A 227 15.78 19.46 -47.47
CA ASP A 227 14.71 18.72 -48.16
C ASP A 227 13.65 18.22 -47.17
N ASP A 228 12.43 18.20 -47.69
CA ASP A 228 11.12 17.95 -47.09
C ASP A 228 11.01 16.61 -46.31
N ASP A 229 10.17 16.60 -45.26
CA ASP A 229 8.94 15.80 -45.26
C ASP A 229 8.10 16.06 -43.99
N ASP A 230 6.81 16.23 -44.25
CA ASP A 230 5.70 16.50 -43.35
C ASP A 230 5.54 15.46 -42.23
N ASP A 231 5.07 15.89 -41.04
CA ASP A 231 3.71 15.51 -40.63
C ASP A 231 3.25 16.23 -39.34
N ASP A 232 2.13 16.90 -39.56
CA ASP A 232 1.11 17.49 -38.72
C ASP A 232 0.84 16.75 -37.39
N ASP A 233 0.84 17.46 -36.25
CA ASP A 233 -0.07 17.08 -35.17
C ASP A 233 -0.57 18.33 -34.40
N ASN A 234 -1.88 18.53 -34.52
CA ASN A 234 -2.63 19.68 -34.04
C ASN A 234 -2.63 19.75 -32.51
N ASN A 235 -2.14 20.87 -31.98
CA ASN A 235 -2.46 21.33 -30.63
C ASN A 235 -3.95 21.72 -30.56
N ASN A 236 -4.75 20.88 -29.90
CA ASN A 236 -5.99 21.35 -29.28
C ASN A 236 -5.69 21.73 -27.83
N ASP A 237 -5.69 23.03 -27.58
CA ASP A 237 -5.75 23.65 -26.27
C ASP A 237 -7.09 23.31 -25.60
N ASP A 238 -7.07 22.36 -24.65
CA ASP A 238 -8.14 22.25 -23.65
C ASP A 238 -7.70 22.97 -22.38
N GLU A 239 -8.19 24.20 -22.23
CA GLU A 239 -8.18 24.98 -20.99
C GLU A 239 -8.90 24.20 -19.87
N VAL A 240 -8.13 23.52 -19.01
CA VAL A 240 -8.68 22.92 -17.80
C VAL A 240 -8.71 23.95 -16.67
N ASN A 241 -9.93 24.35 -16.39
CA ASN A 241 -10.40 25.26 -15.35
C ASN A 241 -9.77 24.96 -13.96
N ASN A 242 -9.02 25.94 -13.44
CA ASN A 242 -8.42 25.95 -12.11
C ASN A 242 -9.49 26.09 -11.02
N ASN A 243 -9.92 24.98 -10.43
CA ASN A 243 -10.60 25.00 -9.14
C ASN A 243 -9.64 24.47 -8.07
N ASN A 244 -8.93 25.40 -7.44
CA ASN A 244 -8.19 25.21 -6.20
C ASN A 244 -9.17 24.84 -5.08
N ASN A 245 -9.39 23.55 -4.89
CA ASN A 245 -9.80 23.01 -3.60
C ASN A 245 -8.66 22.11 -3.15
N ASP A 246 -8.06 22.43 -2.00
CA ASP A 246 -7.12 21.60 -1.25
C ASP A 246 -7.77 20.24 -0.95
N THR A 247 -7.75 19.36 -1.94
CA THR A 247 -8.10 17.96 -1.78
C THR A 247 -6.80 17.33 -1.33
N GLU A 248 -6.58 17.30 -0.03
CA GLU A 248 -5.62 16.39 0.57
C GLU A 248 -5.92 15.00 -0.03
N LEU A 249 -5.03 14.52 -0.91
CA LEU A 249 -5.19 13.26 -1.60
C LEU A 249 -5.33 12.17 -0.54
N MET A 250 -6.57 11.79 -0.26
CA MET A 250 -6.89 10.69 0.63
C MET A 250 -6.33 9.41 0.02
N LEU A 251 -5.79 8.54 0.87
CA LEU A 251 -5.29 7.24 0.43
C LEU A 251 -6.38 6.52 -0.39
N SER A 252 -5.94 5.84 -1.45
CA SER A 252 -6.77 5.00 -2.29
C SER A 252 -7.61 4.04 -1.46
N HIS A 253 -8.86 3.91 -1.92
CA HIS A 253 -9.90 3.15 -1.26
C HIS A 253 -9.81 1.67 -1.65
N GLU A 254 -10.48 0.81 -0.89
CA GLU A 254 -10.61 -0.63 -1.18
C GLU A 254 -11.00 -0.94 -2.65
N PRO A 255 -10.68 -2.16 -3.15
CA PRO A 255 -11.04 -2.59 -4.51
C PRO A 255 -12.52 -2.37 -4.81
N SER A 256 -12.82 -1.79 -5.98
CA SER A 256 -14.19 -1.46 -6.40
C SER A 256 -14.95 -2.62 -7.03
N LYS A 257 -14.25 -3.66 -7.50
CA LYS A 257 -14.82 -4.82 -8.19
C LYS A 257 -14.58 -6.11 -7.42
N ILE A 258 -15.62 -6.90 -7.27
CA ILE A 258 -15.59 -8.18 -6.57
C ILE A 258 -16.16 -9.28 -7.46
N ASN A 259 -15.46 -10.41 -7.51
CA ASN A 259 -15.94 -11.65 -8.13
C ASN A 259 -16.33 -12.64 -7.02
N LEU A 260 -17.56 -13.14 -7.03
CA LEU A 260 -18.06 -14.05 -6.00
C LEU A 260 -17.85 -15.51 -6.41
N ASP A 261 -17.09 -16.25 -5.59
CA ASP A 261 -16.99 -17.70 -5.69
C ASP A 261 -18.27 -18.39 -5.17
N VAL A 262 -18.49 -19.64 -5.58
CA VAL A 262 -19.61 -20.49 -5.13
C VAL A 262 -19.65 -20.58 -3.60
N SER A 263 -18.48 -20.70 -2.97
CA SER A 263 -18.39 -20.78 -1.51
C SER A 263 -18.86 -19.51 -0.80
N THR A 264 -18.68 -18.33 -1.41
CA THR A 264 -19.18 -17.05 -0.89
C THR A 264 -20.69 -16.95 -1.04
N LEU A 265 -21.23 -17.34 -2.20
CA LEU A 265 -22.67 -17.35 -2.45
C LEU A 265 -23.40 -18.22 -1.43
N ILE A 266 -22.85 -19.41 -1.12
CA ILE A 266 -23.37 -20.28 -0.06
C ILE A 266 -23.42 -19.54 1.28
N CYS A 267 -22.32 -18.90 1.70
CA CYS A 267 -22.30 -18.16 2.97
C CYS A 267 -23.33 -17.02 3.02
N LEU A 268 -23.53 -16.31 1.90
CA LEU A 268 -24.45 -15.18 1.81
C LEU A 268 -25.93 -15.58 1.89
N VAL A 269 -26.28 -16.83 1.53
CA VAL A 269 -27.68 -17.28 1.57
C VAL A 269 -27.95 -18.33 2.66
N SER A 270 -26.90 -18.89 3.25
CA SER A 270 -26.95 -19.96 4.23
C SER A 270 -27.83 -19.64 5.43
N GLU A 271 -28.62 -20.61 5.89
CA GLU A 271 -29.40 -20.45 7.11
C GLU A 271 -28.51 -20.25 8.35
N LEU A 272 -27.33 -20.87 8.42
CA LEU A 272 -26.37 -20.62 9.51
C LEU A 272 -26.10 -19.12 9.74
N THR A 273 -25.84 -18.36 8.67
CA THR A 273 -25.53 -16.93 8.75
C THR A 273 -26.77 -16.04 8.98
N HIS A 274 -27.97 -16.62 8.85
CA HIS A 274 -29.27 -15.96 8.98
C HIS A 274 -30.07 -16.40 10.21
N GLY A 275 -29.40 -16.96 11.22
CA GLY A 275 -30.02 -17.32 12.51
C GLY A 275 -29.95 -18.81 12.82
N GLY A 276 -29.65 -19.65 11.84
CA GLY A 276 -29.54 -21.11 12.01
C GLY A 276 -28.35 -21.58 12.87
N HIS A 277 -27.41 -20.71 13.25
CA HIS A 277 -26.28 -21.04 14.13
C HIS A 277 -26.69 -21.29 15.59
N ILE A 278 -27.92 -20.93 15.99
CA ILE A 278 -28.47 -21.17 17.34
C ILE A 278 -28.85 -22.62 17.60
N TYR A 279 -28.91 -23.44 16.54
CA TYR A 279 -29.24 -24.85 16.64
C TYR A 279 -27.98 -25.71 16.75
N ARG A 280 -28.13 -26.87 17.38
CA ARG A 280 -27.09 -27.90 17.40
C ARG A 280 -27.28 -28.89 16.27
N TYR A 281 -26.22 -29.14 15.51
CA TYR A 281 -26.21 -30.07 14.40
C TYR A 281 -25.56 -31.40 14.82
N PRO A 282 -26.22 -32.54 14.62
CA PRO A 282 -25.65 -33.85 14.99
C PRO A 282 -24.38 -34.21 14.20
N SER A 283 -24.29 -33.75 12.95
CA SER A 283 -23.13 -34.01 12.09
C SER A 283 -22.01 -33.01 12.38
N LYS A 284 -20.80 -33.53 12.68
CA LYS A 284 -19.60 -32.70 12.87
C LYS A 284 -19.31 -31.75 11.70
N TRP A 285 -19.64 -32.18 10.47
CA TRP A 285 -19.43 -31.37 9.27
C TRP A 285 -20.29 -30.10 9.21
N LEU A 286 -21.44 -30.09 9.90
CA LEU A 286 -22.33 -28.93 10.01
C LEU A 286 -22.13 -28.17 11.33
N GLU A 287 -21.81 -28.89 12.41
CA GLU A 287 -21.57 -28.28 13.71
C GLU A 287 -20.33 -27.37 13.71
N VAL A 288 -19.24 -27.78 13.05
CA VAL A 288 -18.03 -26.94 12.95
C VAL A 288 -18.33 -25.58 12.28
N PRO A 289 -18.98 -25.52 11.10
CA PRO A 289 -19.45 -24.26 10.53
C PRO A 289 -20.38 -23.44 11.46
N ALA A 290 -21.25 -24.10 12.23
CA ALA A 290 -22.15 -23.43 13.17
C ALA A 290 -21.38 -22.83 14.37
N GLU A 291 -20.40 -23.54 14.91
CA GLU A 291 -19.49 -23.04 15.96
C GLU A 291 -18.72 -21.80 15.47
N LEU A 292 -18.23 -21.83 14.24
CA LEU A 292 -17.55 -20.67 13.65
C LEU A 292 -18.49 -19.47 13.51
N GLU A 293 -19.76 -19.68 13.15
CA GLU A 293 -20.73 -18.59 13.05
C GLU A 293 -21.12 -18.02 14.42
N ARG A 294 -21.18 -18.86 15.46
CA ARG A 294 -21.39 -18.42 16.85
C ARG A 294 -20.21 -17.62 17.38
N ALA A 295 -18.99 -18.04 17.06
CA ALA A 295 -17.79 -17.31 17.46
C ALA A 295 -17.68 -15.97 16.73
N GLU A 296 -18.06 -15.94 15.45
CA GLU A 296 -17.95 -14.75 14.63
C GLU A 296 -18.99 -14.74 13.50
N ARG A 297 -19.89 -13.75 13.55
CA ARG A 297 -20.95 -13.58 12.54
C ARG A 297 -20.35 -13.18 11.20
N LEU A 298 -20.58 -14.00 10.17
CA LEU A 298 -19.93 -13.82 8.88
C LEU A 298 -20.68 -12.86 7.95
N ALA A 299 -22.01 -12.96 7.87
CA ALA A 299 -22.80 -12.16 6.91
C ALA A 299 -22.57 -10.65 7.03
N PRO A 300 -22.57 -10.02 8.21
CA PRO A 300 -22.31 -8.57 8.32
C PRO A 300 -20.94 -8.16 7.78
N LYS A 301 -19.91 -9.01 7.95
CA LYS A 301 -18.57 -8.75 7.44
C LYS A 301 -18.53 -8.78 5.91
N LEU A 302 -19.16 -9.79 5.31
CA LEU A 302 -19.24 -9.92 3.86
C LEU A 302 -20.02 -8.75 3.26
N GLU A 303 -21.16 -8.39 3.86
CA GLU A 303 -21.98 -7.26 3.40
C GLU A 303 -21.24 -5.92 3.53
N ASN A 304 -20.53 -5.69 4.64
CA ASN A 304 -19.72 -4.48 4.80
C ASN A 304 -18.61 -4.41 3.74
N TYR A 305 -17.93 -5.52 3.46
CA TYR A 305 -16.90 -5.56 2.43
C TYR A 305 -17.44 -5.38 1.02
N MET A 306 -18.65 -5.86 0.72
CA MET A 306 -19.30 -5.72 -0.60
C MET A 306 -19.98 -4.36 -0.81
N LYS A 307 -20.19 -3.58 0.25
CA LYS A 307 -20.94 -2.32 0.18
C LYS A 307 -20.26 -1.32 -0.75
N GLY A 308 -21.05 -0.78 -1.69
CA GLY A 308 -20.59 0.23 -2.65
C GLY A 308 -19.70 -0.29 -3.77
N LYS A 309 -19.59 -1.61 -3.94
CA LYS A 309 -18.75 -2.26 -4.95
C LYS A 309 -19.58 -2.92 -6.04
N GLU A 310 -18.99 -3.05 -7.22
CA GLU A 310 -19.54 -3.81 -8.33
C GLU A 310 -19.34 -5.31 -8.07
N LEU A 311 -20.44 -6.07 -8.08
CA LEU A 311 -20.43 -7.49 -7.76
C LEU A 311 -20.65 -8.31 -9.03
N PHE A 312 -19.70 -9.21 -9.30
CA PHE A 312 -19.69 -10.08 -10.47
C PHE A 312 -19.76 -11.55 -10.07
N ILE A 313 -20.31 -12.36 -10.95
CA ILE A 313 -20.30 -13.81 -10.87
C ILE A 313 -20.12 -14.39 -12.27
N CYS A 314 -19.17 -15.31 -12.45
CA CYS A 314 -18.97 -15.95 -13.75
C CYS A 314 -20.04 -17.03 -14.02
N GLN A 315 -20.28 -17.34 -15.29
CA GLN A 315 -21.28 -18.31 -15.71
C GLN A 315 -21.10 -19.67 -15.03
N THR A 316 -19.88 -20.21 -14.97
CA THR A 316 -19.57 -21.46 -14.26
C THR A 316 -19.98 -21.40 -12.78
N ALA A 317 -19.67 -20.31 -12.07
CA ALA A 317 -20.03 -20.17 -10.66
C ALA A 317 -21.54 -20.04 -10.45
N PHE A 318 -22.21 -19.30 -11.34
CA PHE A 318 -23.66 -19.14 -11.32
C PHE A 318 -24.38 -20.49 -11.49
N GLU A 319 -24.01 -21.26 -12.51
CA GLU A 319 -24.60 -22.57 -12.79
C GLU A 319 -24.33 -23.58 -11.67
N GLU A 320 -23.10 -23.62 -11.15
CA GLU A 320 -22.74 -24.52 -10.05
C GLU A 320 -23.53 -24.19 -8.78
N PHE A 321 -23.59 -22.91 -8.40
CA PHE A 321 -24.35 -22.48 -7.23
C PHE A 321 -25.86 -22.73 -7.41
N ASN A 322 -26.41 -22.48 -8.60
CA ASN A 322 -27.81 -22.74 -8.88
C ASN A 322 -28.13 -24.24 -8.82
N SER A 323 -27.21 -25.11 -9.27
CA SER A 323 -27.36 -26.56 -9.10
C SER A 323 -27.38 -26.96 -7.63
N ILE A 324 -26.50 -26.37 -6.80
CA ILE A 324 -26.40 -26.67 -5.37
C ILE A 324 -27.68 -26.23 -4.65
N ILE A 325 -28.08 -24.96 -4.81
CA ILE A 325 -29.23 -24.39 -4.07
C ILE A 325 -30.54 -25.11 -4.43
N ASN A 326 -30.70 -25.54 -5.68
CA ASN A 326 -31.89 -26.28 -6.10
C ASN A 326 -31.94 -27.70 -5.52
N THR A 327 -30.78 -28.33 -5.33
CA THR A 327 -30.66 -29.70 -4.80
C THR A 327 -30.80 -29.75 -3.28
N VAL A 328 -30.10 -28.89 -2.54
CA VAL A 328 -29.98 -28.98 -1.07
C VAL A 328 -30.50 -27.76 -0.31
N GLY A 329 -30.83 -26.66 -1.00
CA GLY A 329 -31.31 -25.44 -0.36
C GLY A 329 -32.74 -25.55 0.13
N GLY A 330 -33.03 -24.96 1.29
CA GLY A 330 -34.40 -24.79 1.79
C GLY A 330 -35.13 -23.58 1.15
N PRO A 331 -36.42 -23.38 1.49
CA PRO A 331 -37.22 -22.29 0.94
C PRO A 331 -36.65 -20.88 1.19
N ASN A 332 -36.16 -20.59 2.39
CA ASN A 332 -35.61 -19.28 2.72
C ASN A 332 -34.23 -19.06 2.10
N GLU A 333 -33.38 -20.09 2.06
CA GLU A 333 -32.08 -20.06 1.37
C GLU A 333 -32.28 -19.79 -0.15
N LYS A 334 -33.27 -20.42 -0.77
CA LYS A 334 -33.65 -20.16 -2.17
C LYS A 334 -34.13 -18.73 -2.38
N LYS A 335 -35.01 -18.24 -1.50
CA LYS A 335 -35.48 -16.85 -1.57
C LYS A 335 -34.32 -15.84 -1.46
N ARG A 336 -33.39 -16.06 -0.52
CA ARG A 336 -32.19 -15.21 -0.38
C ARG A 336 -31.29 -15.28 -1.61
N ALA A 337 -31.18 -16.45 -2.25
CA ALA A 337 -30.43 -16.57 -3.51
C ALA A 337 -31.04 -15.73 -4.64
N GLU A 338 -32.37 -15.74 -4.79
CA GLU A 338 -33.07 -14.90 -5.77
C GLU A 338 -32.86 -13.40 -5.51
N GLU A 339 -32.87 -12.98 -4.25
CA GLU A 339 -32.58 -11.60 -3.87
C GLU A 339 -31.12 -11.23 -4.13
N LEU A 340 -30.18 -12.14 -3.85
CA LEU A 340 -28.75 -11.96 -4.12
C LEU A 340 -28.49 -11.79 -5.62
N PHE A 341 -29.08 -12.62 -6.49
CA PHE A 341 -28.86 -12.54 -7.93
C PHE A 341 -29.26 -11.20 -8.55
N LYS A 342 -30.25 -10.50 -7.96
CA LYS A 342 -30.64 -9.14 -8.42
C LYS A 342 -29.53 -8.10 -8.23
N ARG A 343 -28.57 -8.37 -7.33
CA ARG A 343 -27.42 -7.49 -7.04
C ARG A 343 -26.18 -7.85 -7.85
N LEU A 344 -26.16 -9.00 -8.52
CA LEU A 344 -24.99 -9.55 -9.19
C LEU A 344 -25.05 -9.32 -10.70
N THR A 345 -23.90 -8.98 -11.28
CA THR A 345 -23.70 -8.99 -12.73
C THR A 345 -23.14 -10.34 -13.16
N ILE A 346 -23.93 -11.11 -13.90
CA ILE A 346 -23.49 -12.39 -14.46
C ILE A 346 -22.65 -12.11 -15.71
N VAL A 347 -21.45 -12.67 -15.76
CA VAL A 347 -20.48 -12.46 -16.84
C VAL A 347 -20.08 -13.79 -17.49
N PRO A 348 -19.73 -13.80 -18.79
CA PRO A 348 -19.22 -14.99 -19.43
C PRO A 348 -17.91 -15.45 -18.77
N ASP A 349 -17.66 -16.75 -18.80
CA ASP A 349 -16.41 -17.32 -18.32
C ASP A 349 -15.22 -16.82 -19.15
N CYS A 350 -14.19 -16.31 -18.48
CA CYS A 350 -12.97 -15.84 -19.13
C CYS A 350 -11.75 -16.29 -18.33
N LEU A 351 -10.82 -17.00 -18.96
CA LEU A 351 -9.56 -17.38 -18.30
C LEU A 351 -8.52 -16.28 -18.52
N SER A 352 -7.95 -15.76 -17.43
CA SER A 352 -6.76 -14.91 -17.55
C SER A 352 -5.54 -15.71 -18.01
N GLU A 353 -4.58 -15.03 -18.64
CA GLU A 353 -3.34 -15.64 -19.14
C GLU A 353 -2.58 -16.39 -18.04
N ARG A 354 -2.43 -15.74 -16.87
CA ARG A 354 -1.73 -16.36 -15.72
C ARG A 354 -2.54 -17.50 -15.10
N SER A 355 -3.87 -17.47 -15.20
CA SER A 355 -4.67 -18.62 -14.77
C SER A 355 -4.48 -19.77 -15.73
N ALA A 356 -4.42 -19.53 -17.04
CA ALA A 356 -4.30 -20.57 -18.07
C ALA A 356 -3.07 -21.47 -17.87
N VAL A 357 -1.96 -20.94 -17.37
CA VAL A 357 -0.72 -21.71 -17.12
C VAL A 357 -0.76 -22.62 -15.89
N LEU A 358 -1.77 -22.50 -15.02
CA LEU A 358 -1.88 -23.36 -13.82
C LEU A 358 -2.04 -24.83 -14.18
N GLN A 359 -1.21 -25.68 -13.57
CA GLN A 359 -1.25 -27.12 -13.71
C GLN A 359 -2.31 -27.73 -12.79
N ALA A 360 -3.10 -28.65 -13.34
CA ALA A 360 -4.14 -29.35 -12.60
C ALA A 360 -3.53 -30.15 -11.43
N SER A 361 -4.24 -30.18 -10.32
CA SER A 361 -3.90 -30.99 -9.15
C SER A 361 -5.16 -31.34 -8.38
N VAL A 362 -5.05 -32.17 -7.32
CA VAL A 362 -6.18 -32.48 -6.42
C VAL A 362 -6.84 -31.20 -5.88
N LYS A 363 -6.07 -30.12 -5.69
CA LYS A 363 -6.53 -28.83 -5.18
C LYS A 363 -6.86 -27.80 -6.27
N ILE A 364 -6.43 -28.02 -7.51
CA ILE A 364 -6.64 -27.14 -8.66
C ILE A 364 -7.56 -27.85 -9.64
N LYS A 365 -8.86 -27.62 -9.47
CA LYS A 365 -9.91 -28.15 -10.35
C LYS A 365 -10.15 -27.20 -11.53
N PRO A 366 -10.52 -27.69 -12.73
CA PRO A 366 -10.78 -26.86 -13.90
C PRO A 366 -11.81 -25.75 -13.66
N ARG A 367 -12.91 -26.05 -12.98
CA ARG A 367 -13.94 -25.07 -12.62
C ARG A 367 -13.42 -23.93 -11.75
N THR A 368 -12.63 -24.25 -10.72
CA THR A 368 -12.06 -23.25 -9.83
C THR A 368 -11.05 -22.37 -10.57
N LYS A 369 -10.32 -22.95 -11.53
CA LYS A 369 -9.44 -22.21 -12.43
C LYS A 369 -10.22 -21.18 -13.27
N ILE A 370 -11.39 -21.54 -13.78
CA ILE A 370 -12.27 -20.61 -14.53
C ILE A 370 -12.79 -19.49 -13.63
N ILE A 371 -13.29 -19.80 -12.44
CA ILE A 371 -13.87 -18.81 -11.52
C ILE A 371 -12.81 -17.76 -11.11
N PHE A 372 -11.65 -18.22 -10.66
CA PHE A 372 -10.57 -17.32 -10.28
C PHE A 372 -9.95 -16.62 -11.48
N GLY A 373 -9.87 -17.29 -12.64
CA GLY A 373 -9.40 -16.69 -13.88
C GLY A 373 -10.30 -15.59 -14.39
N THR A 374 -11.62 -15.72 -14.20
CA THR A 374 -12.58 -14.68 -14.61
C THR A 374 -12.47 -13.47 -13.70
N GLY A 375 -12.40 -13.67 -12.38
CA GLY A 375 -12.13 -12.57 -11.45
C GLY A 375 -10.82 -11.85 -11.75
N ASP A 376 -9.76 -12.61 -12.05
CA ASP A 376 -8.46 -12.06 -12.42
C ASP A 376 -8.46 -11.27 -13.73
N HIS A 377 -9.13 -11.79 -14.77
CA HIS A 377 -9.31 -11.09 -16.03
C HIS A 377 -10.06 -9.77 -15.86
N LEU A 378 -11.08 -9.74 -15.00
CA LEU A 378 -11.87 -8.55 -14.68
C LEU A 378 -11.16 -7.58 -13.74
N ARG A 379 -9.97 -7.94 -13.22
CA ARG A 379 -9.29 -7.23 -12.14
C ARG A 379 -10.21 -7.03 -10.92
N ALA A 380 -11.00 -8.05 -10.62
CA ALA A 380 -11.95 -8.11 -9.52
C ALA A 380 -11.43 -9.04 -8.42
N VAL A 381 -11.45 -8.58 -7.17
CA VAL A 381 -11.01 -9.41 -6.04
C VAL A 381 -11.97 -10.57 -5.88
N THR A 382 -11.43 -11.80 -5.87
CA THR A 382 -12.27 -12.99 -5.72
C THR A 382 -12.54 -13.25 -4.24
N MET A 383 -13.80 -13.12 -3.82
CA MET A 383 -14.23 -13.56 -2.49
C MET A 383 -14.39 -15.08 -2.49
N THR A 384 -13.83 -15.76 -1.48
CA THR A 384 -13.84 -17.23 -1.44
C THR A 384 -13.53 -17.79 -0.04
N ALA A 385 -14.01 -18.99 0.26
CA ALA A 385 -13.54 -19.82 1.37
C ALA A 385 -12.51 -20.88 0.94
N ASN A 386 -12.18 -20.98 -0.35
CA ASN A 386 -11.29 -22.02 -0.88
C ASN A 386 -9.80 -21.70 -0.69
N ARG A 387 -9.35 -21.69 0.57
CA ARG A 387 -7.94 -21.49 0.95
C ARG A 387 -7.00 -22.50 0.28
N GLY A 388 -7.49 -23.72 0.02
CA GLY A 388 -6.73 -24.80 -0.59
C GLY A 388 -6.29 -24.49 -2.02
N PHE A 389 -7.20 -23.95 -2.84
CA PHE A 389 -6.90 -23.51 -4.21
C PHE A 389 -5.93 -22.33 -4.21
N VAL A 390 -6.22 -21.28 -3.42
CA VAL A 390 -5.40 -20.06 -3.36
C VAL A 390 -3.95 -20.39 -3.03
N ARG A 391 -3.73 -21.23 -2.02
CA ARG A 391 -2.38 -21.67 -1.64
C ARG A 391 -1.71 -22.50 -2.73
N ALA A 392 -2.43 -23.41 -3.37
CA ALA A 392 -1.88 -24.26 -4.42
C ALA A 392 -1.49 -23.44 -5.67
N ALA A 393 -2.30 -22.45 -6.05
CA ALA A 393 -1.99 -21.55 -7.17
C ALA A 393 -0.76 -20.67 -6.88
N ALA A 394 -0.68 -20.09 -5.66
CA ALA A 394 0.48 -19.31 -5.25
C ALA A 394 1.79 -20.14 -5.24
N GLN A 395 1.72 -21.42 -4.87
CA GLN A 395 2.86 -22.34 -4.94
C GLN A 395 3.33 -22.64 -6.38
N GLN A 396 2.44 -22.50 -7.37
CA GLN A 396 2.77 -22.57 -8.79
C GLN A 396 3.18 -21.21 -9.37
N GLY A 397 3.36 -20.18 -8.54
CA GLY A 397 3.80 -18.86 -8.98
C GLY A 397 2.66 -17.93 -9.45
N VAL A 398 1.40 -18.29 -9.23
CA VAL A 398 0.23 -17.48 -9.62
C VAL A 398 -0.59 -17.10 -8.39
N PRO A 399 -0.18 -16.06 -7.64
CA PRO A 399 -0.96 -15.56 -6.51
C PRO A 399 -2.18 -14.77 -6.99
N PHE A 400 -3.38 -15.11 -6.51
CA PHE A 400 -4.60 -14.37 -6.80
C PHE A 400 -4.91 -13.29 -5.77
N ALA A 401 -5.47 -12.17 -6.22
CA ALA A 401 -6.10 -11.21 -5.34
C ALA A 401 -7.42 -11.76 -4.81
N VAL A 402 -7.48 -12.02 -3.51
CA VAL A 402 -8.60 -12.70 -2.88
C VAL A 402 -8.98 -12.07 -1.56
N TYR A 403 -10.27 -12.09 -1.27
CA TYR A 403 -10.79 -11.85 0.06
C TYR A 403 -11.22 -13.20 0.65
N LEU A 404 -10.45 -13.69 1.62
CA LEU A 404 -10.67 -15.00 2.23
C LEU A 404 -11.65 -14.88 3.39
N HIS A 405 -12.64 -15.76 3.41
CA HIS A 405 -13.54 -15.92 4.54
C HIS A 405 -13.64 -17.38 4.98
N GLU A 406 -14.18 -17.61 6.19
CA GLU A 406 -14.46 -18.96 6.66
C GLU A 406 -15.69 -19.54 5.95
N SER A 407 -15.70 -20.85 5.72
CA SER A 407 -16.81 -21.52 5.04
C SER A 407 -18.04 -21.66 5.94
N ARG A 408 -19.22 -21.63 5.34
CA ARG A 408 -20.50 -22.02 5.93
C ARG A 408 -21.22 -23.01 5.01
N ALA A 409 -22.19 -23.73 5.55
CA ALA A 409 -22.97 -24.74 4.82
C ALA A 409 -24.44 -24.35 4.80
N LEU A 410 -25.15 -24.71 3.73
CA LEU A 410 -26.61 -24.65 3.70
C LEU A 410 -27.17 -25.66 4.71
N THR A 411 -28.10 -25.22 5.55
CA THR A 411 -28.60 -26.05 6.67
C THR A 411 -30.12 -26.06 6.82
N GLU A 412 -30.86 -25.26 6.05
CA GLU A 412 -32.30 -25.11 6.26
C GLU A 412 -33.07 -26.45 6.15
N GLN A 413 -32.76 -27.29 5.16
CA GLN A 413 -33.40 -28.61 5.02
C GLN A 413 -33.12 -29.55 6.21
N GLN A 414 -31.96 -29.44 6.85
CA GLN A 414 -31.59 -30.26 8.01
C GLN A 414 -32.31 -29.80 9.28
N LEU A 415 -32.55 -28.50 9.42
CA LEU A 415 -33.31 -27.93 10.54
C LEU A 415 -34.77 -28.38 10.56
N GLN A 416 -35.34 -28.70 9.39
CA GLN A 416 -36.70 -29.25 9.29
C GLN A 416 -36.83 -30.66 9.88
N CYS A 417 -35.71 -31.38 10.11
CA CYS A 417 -35.74 -32.78 10.53
C CYS A 417 -35.54 -33.02 12.04
N ASN A 418 -34.95 -32.10 12.83
CA ASN A 418 -34.96 -32.15 14.31
C ASN A 418 -34.18 -30.96 14.94
N PRO A 419 -34.81 -29.82 15.26
CA PRO A 419 -34.09 -28.73 15.92
C PRO A 419 -34.06 -28.95 17.44
N LEU A 420 -32.90 -29.28 17.99
CA LEU A 420 -32.61 -29.04 19.41
C LEU A 420 -31.94 -27.67 19.52
N PRO A 421 -32.65 -26.61 19.97
CA PRO A 421 -32.04 -25.30 20.17
C PRO A 421 -30.98 -25.39 21.27
N LEU A 422 -29.86 -24.69 21.10
CA LEU A 422 -28.78 -24.64 22.10
C LEU A 422 -29.22 -23.92 23.38
N PHE A 423 -30.22 -23.05 23.28
CA PHE A 423 -30.80 -22.29 24.38
C PHE A 423 -32.31 -22.55 24.42
N THR A 424 -32.80 -23.06 25.55
CA THR A 424 -34.24 -22.98 25.85
C THR A 424 -34.57 -21.51 26.14
N GLN A 425 -35.73 -21.03 25.68
CA GLN A 425 -36.22 -19.67 25.93
C GLN A 425 -36.34 -19.39 27.45
N SER A 426 -35.24 -19.01 28.09
CA SER A 426 -35.20 -18.55 29.48
C SER A 426 -34.04 -17.60 29.79
N GLU A 427 -33.21 -17.22 28.82
CA GLU A 427 -32.02 -16.37 29.04
C GLU A 427 -31.95 -15.16 28.09
N GLU A 428 -33.09 -14.57 27.72
CA GLU A 428 -33.15 -13.31 26.94
C GLU A 428 -33.30 -12.04 27.81
N ASN A 429 -33.03 -12.11 29.12
CA ASN A 429 -32.99 -10.93 29.99
C ASN A 429 -31.73 -10.91 30.85
N VAL A 430 -30.57 -10.59 30.26
CA VAL A 430 -29.47 -9.85 30.91
C VAL A 430 -28.71 -9.03 29.86
#